data_AF-A0A645HXR8-F1
#
_entry.id   AF-A0A645HXR8-F1
#
_cell.length_a   1.000
_cell.length_b   1.000
_cell.length_c   1.000
_cell.angle_alpha   90.00
_cell.angle_beta   90.00
_cell.angle_gamma   90.00
#
_symmetry.space_group_name_H-M   'P 1'
#
loop_
_entity.id
_entity.type
_entity.pdbx_description
1 polymer ?
#
loop_
_entity_poly.entity_id
_entity_poly.type
_entity_poly.pdbx_seq_one_letter_code
_entity_poly.pdbx_strand_id
1 'polypeptide(L)'
;MNDFGDGRGIYLTSFRVDEKSTRLLMHLLLYAAGLALDQPYLTDSPDTECAFYPAANTLAAVNMSGERQTARIPTPKGPVMMELEPYGFASMKL
;
A
#
# COMPACT_ATOMS: atom_id res chain seq x y z
N MET A 1 6.72 14.46 -15.74
CA MET A 1 5.29 14.10 -15.81
C MET A 1 4.66 14.97 -16.88
N ASN A 2 3.69 14.44 -17.62
CA ASN A 2 3.01 15.18 -18.67
C ASN A 2 1.50 14.88 -18.62
N ASP A 3 0.68 15.92 -18.50
CA ASP A 3 -0.77 15.76 -18.62
C ASP A 3 -1.13 15.64 -20.12
N PHE A 4 -2.06 14.74 -20.46
CA PHE A 4 -2.48 14.47 -21.83
C PHE A 4 -3.97 14.11 -21.89
N GLY A 5 -4.80 15.06 -22.35
CA GLY A 5 -6.25 14.95 -22.22
C GLY A 5 -6.64 14.82 -20.74
N ASP A 6 -7.51 13.85 -20.45
CA ASP A 6 -7.93 13.55 -19.07
C ASP A 6 -6.94 12.63 -18.32
N GLY A 7 -5.85 12.22 -18.98
CA GLY A 7 -4.85 11.30 -18.43
C GLY A 7 -3.50 11.98 -18.13
N ARG A 8 -2.58 11.18 -17.57
CA ARG A 8 -1.20 11.60 -17.30
C ARG A 8 -0.19 10.54 -17.75
N GLY A 9 0.87 10.98 -18.42
CA GLY A 9 2.04 10.17 -18.76
C GLY A 9 3.16 10.35 -17.73
N ILE A 10 3.69 9.24 -17.23
CA ILE A 10 4.83 9.21 -16.31
C ILE A 10 5.91 8.33 -16.92
N TYR A 11 7.11 8.88 -17.06
CA TYR A 11 8.29 8.15 -17.52
C TYR A 11 9.27 8.02 -16.38
N LEU A 12 9.79 6.81 -16.16
CA LEU A 12 10.83 6.48 -15.19
C LEU A 12 12.08 6.07 -15.96
N THR A 13 13.18 6.78 -15.76
CA THR A 13 14.47 6.49 -16.41
C THR A 13 15.06 5.15 -15.98
N SER A 14 14.84 4.77 -14.72
CA SER A 14 15.19 3.47 -14.18
C SER A 14 14.20 3.08 -13.09
N PHE A 15 14.07 1.78 -12.85
CA PHE A 15 13.26 1.23 -11.77
C PHE A 15 13.99 0.01 -11.18
N ARG A 16 14.11 -0.03 -9.85
CA ARG A 16 14.60 -1.19 -9.11
C ARG A 16 13.43 -1.75 -8.33
N VAL A 17 13.35 -3.08 -8.27
CA VAL A 17 12.35 -3.74 -7.43
C VAL A 17 12.87 -3.77 -5.99
N ASP A 18 12.31 -2.91 -5.17
CA ASP A 18 12.46 -2.86 -3.71
C ASP A 18 11.19 -2.22 -3.09
N GLU A 19 11.08 -2.24 -1.77
CA GLU A 19 9.90 -1.81 -1.01
C GLU A 19 9.57 -0.34 -1.28
N LYS A 20 10.60 0.53 -1.26
CA LYS A 20 10.45 1.98 -1.45
C LYS A 20 10.08 2.33 -2.88
N SER A 21 10.72 1.70 -3.85
CA SER A 21 10.46 1.89 -5.27
C SER A 21 9.07 1.37 -5.65
N THR A 22 8.63 0.25 -5.07
CA THR A 22 7.29 -0.28 -5.26
C THR A 22 6.22 0.65 -4.68
N ARG A 23 6.44 1.19 -3.46
CA ARG A 23 5.57 2.22 -2.88
C ARG A 23 5.53 3.48 -3.74
N LEU A 24 6.66 3.93 -4.27
CA LEU A 24 6.73 5.06 -5.21
C LEU A 24 5.88 4.78 -6.45
N LEU A 25 6.03 3.61 -7.08
CA LEU A 25 5.24 3.23 -8.25
C LEU A 25 3.73 3.25 -7.94
N MET A 26 3.31 2.70 -6.80
CA MET A 26 1.92 2.76 -6.36
C MET A 26 1.43 4.21 -6.24
N HIS A 27 2.17 5.09 -5.57
CA HIS A 27 1.80 6.51 -5.46
C HIS A 27 1.72 7.20 -6.83
N LEU A 28 2.62 6.88 -7.76
CA LEU A 28 2.58 7.41 -9.12
C LEU A 28 1.33 6.95 -9.88
N LEU A 29 0.91 5.69 -9.69
CA LEU A 29 -0.34 5.18 -10.28
C LEU A 29 -1.57 5.88 -9.71
N LEU A 30 -1.64 6.06 -8.39
CA LEU A 30 -2.73 6.81 -7.74
C LEU A 30 -2.78 8.25 -8.23
N TYR A 31 -1.63 8.93 -8.28
CA TYR A 31 -1.52 10.28 -8.80
C TYR A 31 -1.96 10.37 -10.27
N ALA A 32 -1.51 9.43 -11.12
CA ALA A 32 -1.89 9.39 -12.53
C ALA A 32 -3.40 9.19 -12.71
N ALA A 33 -4.04 8.44 -11.81
CA ALA A 33 -5.47 8.19 -11.80
C ALA A 33 -6.31 9.29 -11.09
N GLY A 34 -5.67 10.30 -10.50
CA GLY A 34 -6.36 11.33 -9.72
C GLY A 34 -6.97 10.82 -8.40
N LEU A 35 -6.44 9.72 -7.86
CA LEU A 35 -6.88 9.12 -6.59
C LEU A 35 -6.11 9.69 -5.41
N ALA A 36 -6.74 9.68 -4.23
CA ALA A 36 -6.12 10.14 -3.00
C ALA A 36 -5.00 9.19 -2.55
N LEU A 37 -3.89 9.75 -2.05
CA LEU A 37 -2.74 8.98 -1.57
C LEU A 37 -2.95 8.38 -0.17
N ASP A 38 -4.00 8.83 0.53
CA ASP A 38 -4.39 8.39 1.87
C ASP A 38 -5.73 7.62 1.86
N GLN A 39 -6.09 7.04 0.72
CA GLN A 39 -7.30 6.24 0.59
C GLN A 39 -7.24 4.95 1.45
N PRO A 40 -8.40 4.35 1.77
CA PRO A 40 -8.45 3.10 2.53
C PRO A 40 -7.58 1.98 1.94
N TYR A 41 -7.07 1.13 2.83
CA TYR A 41 -6.26 -0.04 2.52
C TYR A 41 -4.86 0.26 1.96
N LEU A 42 -4.32 1.43 2.30
CA LEU A 42 -2.90 1.75 2.11
C LEU A 42 -2.20 1.76 3.48
N THR A 43 -1.14 0.97 3.62
CA THR A 43 -0.30 0.96 4.83
C THR A 43 0.54 2.23 4.91
N ASP A 44 0.96 2.58 6.13
CA ASP A 44 1.74 3.78 6.43
C ASP A 44 3.24 3.65 6.20
N SER A 45 3.74 2.43 5.96
CA SER A 45 5.14 2.14 5.69
C SER A 45 5.32 1.36 4.37
N PRO A 46 6.38 1.62 3.57
CA PRO A 46 6.74 0.75 2.44
C PRO A 46 7.14 -0.66 2.88
N ASP A 47 7.55 -0.85 4.13
CA ASP A 47 7.98 -2.16 4.66
C ASP A 47 6.80 -3.08 4.99
N THR A 48 5.57 -2.61 4.81
CA THR A 48 4.35 -3.40 5.03
C THR A 48 3.38 -3.22 3.88
N GLU A 49 2.67 -4.29 3.53
CA GLU A 49 1.61 -4.26 2.52
C GLU A 49 0.35 -4.92 3.07
N CYS A 50 -0.82 -4.56 2.52
CA CYS A 50 -2.09 -5.16 2.93
C CYS A 50 -2.99 -5.52 1.75
N ALA A 51 -3.90 -6.45 1.99
CA ALA A 51 -4.92 -6.85 1.04
C ALA A 51 -6.25 -7.05 1.77
N PHE A 52 -7.31 -6.43 1.26
CA PHE A 52 -8.66 -6.62 1.75
C PHE A 52 -9.45 -7.55 0.81
N TYR A 53 -10.00 -8.63 1.37
CA TYR A 53 -10.82 -9.60 0.65
C TYR A 53 -12.31 -9.38 1.01
N PRO A 54 -13.07 -8.62 0.20
CA PRO A 54 -14.42 -8.19 0.57
C PRO A 54 -15.41 -9.34 0.75
N ALA A 55 -15.33 -10.38 -0.11
CA ALA A 55 -16.21 -11.55 -0.01
C ALA A 55 -16.05 -12.33 1.31
N ALA A 56 -14.83 -12.32 1.87
CA ALA A 56 -14.55 -12.94 3.16
C ALA A 56 -14.63 -11.93 4.32
N ASN A 57 -14.72 -10.63 4.03
CA ASN A 57 -14.56 -9.56 5.01
C ASN A 57 -13.28 -9.72 5.85
N THR A 58 -12.17 -10.04 5.18
CA THR A 58 -10.87 -10.32 5.81
C THR A 58 -9.84 -9.30 5.33
N LEU A 59 -9.15 -8.63 6.26
CA LEU A 59 -7.97 -7.83 5.99
C LEU A 59 -6.73 -8.65 6.34
N ALA A 60 -5.77 -8.70 5.42
CA ALA A 60 -4.48 -9.33 5.61
C ALA A 60 -3.36 -8.31 5.48
N ALA A 61 -2.30 -8.47 6.26
CA ALA A 61 -1.11 -7.62 6.20
C ALA A 61 0.16 -8.48 6.25
N VAL A 62 1.20 -8.01 5.55
CA VAL A 62 2.50 -8.67 5.42
C VAL A 62 3.60 -7.67 5.74
N ASN A 63 4.61 -8.12 6.47
CA ASN A 63 5.85 -7.40 6.67
C ASN A 63 6.88 -7.88 5.64
N MET A 64 7.45 -6.94 4.90
CA MET A 64 8.47 -7.20 3.88
C MET A 64 9.90 -7.04 4.42
N SER A 65 10.06 -6.60 5.68
CA SER A 65 11.36 -6.34 6.31
C SER A 65 11.79 -7.45 7.28
N GLY A 66 13.09 -7.48 7.58
CA GLY A 66 13.68 -8.34 8.60
C GLY A 66 13.54 -7.81 10.03
N GLU A 67 12.80 -6.72 10.23
CA GLU A 67 12.54 -6.12 11.54
C GLU A 67 11.06 -6.25 11.89
N ARG A 68 10.70 -6.18 13.17
CA ARG A 68 9.29 -6.16 13.58
C ARG A 68 8.65 -4.85 13.10
N GLN A 69 7.46 -4.94 12.52
CA GLN A 69 6.71 -3.78 12.04
C GLN A 69 5.34 -3.68 12.72
N THR A 70 4.83 -2.46 12.83
CA THR A 70 3.42 -2.22 13.15
C THR A 70 2.79 -1.50 11.95
N ALA A 71 1.86 -2.16 11.26
CA ALA A 71 1.17 -1.58 10.12
C ALA A 71 -0.08 -0.82 10.60
N ARG A 72 -0.20 0.46 10.25
CA ARG A 72 -1.45 1.22 10.39
C ARG A 72 -2.19 1.23 9.07
N ILE A 73 -3.38 0.63 9.04
CA ILE A 73 -4.19 0.46 7.83
C ILE A 73 -5.50 1.23 7.98
N PRO A 74 -5.69 2.36 7.26
CA PRO A 74 -6.98 3.04 7.20
C PRO A 74 -8.04 2.14 6.57
N THR A 75 -9.22 2.07 7.17
CA THR A 75 -10.39 1.41 6.59
C THR A 75 -11.59 2.35 6.62
N PRO A 76 -12.68 2.09 5.87
CA PRO A 76 -13.90 2.90 5.96
C PRO A 76 -14.53 2.93 7.37
N LYS A 77 -14.21 1.96 8.23
CA LYS A 77 -14.71 1.88 9.62
C LYS A 77 -13.74 2.48 10.65
N GLY A 78 -12.60 3.02 10.20
CA GLY A 78 -11.52 3.53 11.05
C GLY A 78 -10.20 2.77 10.84
N PRO A 79 -9.07 3.31 11.36
CA PRO A 79 -7.77 2.68 11.22
C PRO A 79 -7.65 1.41 12.08
N VAL A 80 -6.97 0.41 11.54
CA VAL A 80 -6.61 -0.84 12.22
C VAL A 80 -5.09 -0.88 12.39
N MET A 81 -4.63 -1.41 13.52
CA MET A 81 -3.21 -1.63 13.81
C MET A 81 -2.92 -3.13 13.80
N MET A 82 -1.86 -3.55 13.10
CA MET A 82 -1.43 -4.95 13.07
C MET A 82 0.07 -5.04 13.36
N GLU A 83 0.42 -5.79 14.42
CA GLU A 83 1.82 -6.13 14.72
C GLU A 83 2.24 -7.33 13.88
N LEU A 84 3.40 -7.23 13.24
CA LEU A 84 3.91 -8.22 12.30
C LEU A 84 5.37 -8.55 12.66
N GLU A 85 5.64 -9.82 12.88
CA GLU A 85 7.01 -10.31 13.04
C GLU A 85 7.84 -10.09 11.76
N PRO A 86 9.18 -10.14 11.84
CA PRO A 86 10.04 -10.12 10.65
C PRO A 86 9.57 -11.10 9.57
N TYR A 87 9.37 -10.59 8.34
CA TYR A 87 8.81 -11.34 7.21
C TYR A 87 7.47 -12.04 7.48
N GLY A 88 6.75 -11.61 8.51
CA GLY A 88 5.54 -12.22 9.01
C GLY A 88 4.27 -11.79 8.29
N PHE A 89 3.21 -12.55 8.53
CA PHE A 89 1.87 -12.33 8.02
C PHE A 89 0.85 -12.38 9.16
N ALA A 90 -0.18 -11.54 9.09
CA ALA A 90 -1.34 -11.65 9.94
C ALA A 90 -2.62 -11.29 9.17
N SER A 91 -3.76 -11.77 9.65
CA SER A 91 -5.07 -11.44 9.08
C SER A 91 -6.14 -11.35 10.16
N MET A 92 -7.18 -10.58 9.88
CA MET A 92 -8.33 -10.42 10.77
C MET A 92 -9.61 -10.13 9.99
N LYS A 93 -10.77 -10.30 10.65
CA LYS A 93 -12.07 -9.89 10.11
C LYS A 93 -12.31 -8.40 10.39
N LEU A 94 -12.94 -7.68 9.45
CA LEU A 94 -13.35 -6.27 9.59
C LEU A 94 -14.82 -6.06 9.96
#